data_AF-A0A371CVQ1-F1
#
_entry.id   AF-A0A371CVQ1-F1
#
_cell.length_a   1.000
_cell.length_b   1.000
_cell.length_c   1.000
_cell.angle_alpha   90.00
_cell.angle_beta   90.00
_cell.angle_gamma   90.00
#
_symmetry.space_group_name_H-M   'P 1'
#
loop_
_entity.id
_entity.type
_entity.pdbx_description
1 polymer ?
#
loop_
_entity_poly.entity_id
_entity_poly.type
_entity_poly.pdbx_seq_one_letter_code
_entity_poly.pdbx_strand_id
1 'polypeptide(L)' 'NPWRARAKHHRVLSLPLWMYCDDTSGNMSKKWNEHNSVLFTFSGLPREQVQKEYNIHFLTTSNIAPPLEMMDGVVEQL' A
#
# COMPACT_ATOMS: atom_id res chain seq x y z
N ASN A 1 6.70 25.31 -4.19
CA ASN A 1 6.67 23.86 -3.90
C ASN A 1 7.62 23.58 -2.73
N PRO A 2 7.10 23.35 -1.50
CA PRO A 2 7.91 23.13 -0.29
C PRO A 2 8.91 21.97 -0.43
N TRP A 3 8.56 20.94 -1.19
CA TRP A 3 9.42 19.78 -1.42
C TRP A 3 10.68 20.15 -2.21
N ARG A 4 10.60 21.10 -3.15
CA ARG A 4 11.79 21.58 -3.88
C ARG A 4 12.76 22.35 -2.97
N ALA A 5 12.24 23.10 -2.00
CA ALA A 5 13.07 23.80 -1.03
C ALA A 5 13.77 22.80 -0.07
N ARG A 6 13.04 21.78 0.40
CA ARG A 6 13.59 20.70 1.23
C ARG A 6 14.62 19.84 0.50
N ALA A 7 14.45 19.65 -0.81
CA ALA A 7 15.26 18.77 -1.64
C ALA A 7 16.67 19.31 -2.00
N LYS A 8 17.10 20.50 -1.56
CA LYS A 8 18.49 21.00 -1.73
C LYS A 8 19.09 20.74 -3.13
N HIS A 9 18.47 21.29 -4.17
CA HIS A 9 18.85 21.12 -5.59
C HIS A 9 18.64 19.72 -6.20
N HIS A 10 18.15 18.73 -5.44
CA HIS A 10 17.75 17.44 -6.00
C HIS A 10 16.44 17.53 -6.79
N ARG A 11 16.30 16.64 -7.78
CA ARG A 11 15.10 16.54 -8.61
C ARG A 11 13.96 15.96 -7.77
N VAL A 12 12.83 16.67 -7.76
CA VAL A 12 11.59 16.21 -7.13
C VAL A 12 10.65 15.74 -8.23
N LEU A 13 10.15 14.51 -8.11
CA LEU A 13 9.21 13.89 -9.02
C LEU A 13 7.97 13.44 -8.23
N SER A 14 6.79 13.59 -8.83
CA SER A 14 5.56 13.03 -8.28
C SER A 14 5.44 11.59 -8.75
N LEU A 15 5.39 10.66 -7.80
CA LEU A 15 5.20 9.23 -8.07
C LEU A 15 3.88 8.78 -7.44
N PRO A 16 2.82 8.59 -8.24
CA PRO A 16 1.52 8.22 -7.70
C PRO A 16 1.52 6.77 -7.21
N LEU A 17 0.93 6.55 -6.04
CA LEU A 17 0.81 5.24 -5.39
C LEU A 17 -0.64 4.75 -5.47
N TRP A 18 -0.80 3.46 -5.73
CA TRP A 18 -2.07 2.77 -5.52
C TRP A 18 -1.93 1.91 -4.27
N MET A 19 -2.67 2.27 -3.23
CA MET A 19 -2.76 1.52 -1.99
C MET A 19 -4.12 0.83 -1.94
N TYR A 20 -4.13 -0.43 -1.52
CA TYR A 20 -5.33 -1.23 -1.43
C TYR A 20 -5.23 -2.22 -0.26
N CYS A 21 -6.38 -2.71 0.18
CA CYS A 21 -6.48 -3.76 1.17
C CYS A 21 -7.00 -5.04 0.50
N ASP A 22 -6.36 -6.17 0.79
CA ASP A 22 -6.72 -7.48 0.27
C ASP A 22 -6.67 -8.55 1.36
N ASP A 23 -7.57 -9.53 1.26
CA ASP A 23 -7.60 -10.70 2.15
C ASP A 23 -6.68 -11.78 1.55
N THR A 24 -5.42 -11.78 2.00
CA THR A 24 -4.40 -12.73 1.51
C THR A 24 -4.43 -14.05 2.28
N SER A 25 -5.47 -14.32 3.09
CA SER A 25 -5.44 -15.42 4.05
C SER A 25 -5.39 -16.82 3.44
N GLY A 26 -5.55 -16.98 2.11
CA GLY A 26 -5.51 -18.27 1.42
C GLY A 26 -6.53 -19.29 1.98
N ASN A 27 -7.45 -18.82 2.81
CA ASN A 27 -8.33 -19.66 3.60
C ASN A 27 -9.54 -20.06 2.77
N MET A 28 -9.79 -21.36 2.73
CA MET A 28 -10.95 -21.94 2.05
C MET A 28 -12.28 -21.52 2.70
N SER A 29 -12.24 -21.03 3.96
CA SER A 29 -13.39 -20.43 4.65
C SER A 29 -13.04 -19.06 5.22
N LYS A 30 -13.80 -18.03 4.82
CA LYS A 30 -13.56 -16.62 5.17
C LYS A 30 -14.22 -16.16 6.48
N LYS A 31 -14.91 -17.05 7.18
CA LYS A 31 -15.84 -16.65 8.25
C LYS A 31 -15.19 -16.39 9.62
N TRP A 32 -13.97 -16.86 9.85
CA TRP A 32 -13.39 -16.88 11.20
C TRP A 32 -11.93 -16.42 11.33
N ASN A 33 -11.17 -16.30 10.24
CA ASN A 33 -9.75 -15.87 10.25
C ASN A 33 -9.43 -15.06 8.98
N GLU A 34 -10.11 -13.95 8.78
CA GLU A 34 -9.77 -13.00 7.71
C GLU A 34 -8.53 -12.22 8.13
N HIS A 35 -7.50 -12.26 7.27
CA HIS A 35 -6.28 -11.48 7.48
C HIS A 35 -6.26 -10.39 6.42
N ASN A 36 -6.63 -9.17 6.85
CA ASN A 36 -6.58 -8.01 5.99
C ASN A 36 -5.14 -7.55 5.89
N SER A 37 -4.62 -7.46 4.67
CA SER A 37 -3.30 -6.93 4.37
C SER A 37 -3.45 -5.62 3.62
N VAL A 38 -2.66 -4.61 4.01
CA VAL A 38 -2.53 -3.36 3.26
C VAL A 38 -1.27 -3.45 2.42
N LEU A 39 -1.43 -3.22 1.12
CA LEU A 39 -0.35 -3.27 0.13
C LEU A 39 -0.39 -2.01 -0.72
N PHE A 40 0.72 -1.72 -1.40
CA PHE A 40 0.75 -0.68 -2.42
C PHE A 40 1.58 -1.07 -3.64
N THR A 41 1.32 -0.40 -4.74
CA THR A 41 2.11 -0.48 -5.97
C THR A 41 2.27 0.90 -6.62
N PHE A 42 3.29 1.06 -7.45
CA PHE A 42 3.49 2.29 -8.20
C PHE A 42 2.52 2.35 -9.39
N SER A 43 1.57 3.29 -9.34
CA SER A 43 0.54 3.44 -10.38
C SER A 43 1.07 3.96 -11.72
N GLY A 44 2.32 4.42 -11.77
CA GLY A 44 2.99 4.85 -13.00
C GLY A 44 3.59 3.71 -13.84
N LEU A 45 3.52 2.46 -13.38
CA LEU A 45 4.06 1.31 -14.10
C LEU A 45 3.11 0.85 -15.22
N PRO A 46 3.64 0.27 -16.31
CA PRO A 46 2.81 -0.43 -17.30
C PRO A 46 2.00 -1.54 -16.63
N ARG A 47 0.77 -1.78 -17.09
CA ARG A 47 -0.16 -2.77 -16.52
C ARG A 47 0.47 -4.15 -16.30
N GLU A 48 1.27 -4.61 -17.26
CA GLU A 48 1.99 -5.89 -17.20
C GLU A 48 3.04 -5.95 -16.08
N GLN A 49 3.53 -4.81 -15.62
CA GLN A 49 4.52 -4.71 -14.56
C GLN A 49 3.84 -4.48 -13.21
N VAL A 50 2.76 -3.70 -13.14
CA VAL A 50 2.02 -3.41 -11.89
C VAL A 50 1.64 -4.68 -11.13
N GLN A 51 1.21 -5.72 -11.85
CA GLN A 51 0.74 -6.97 -11.25
C GLN A 51 1.85 -7.98 -10.92
N LYS A 52 3.11 -7.64 -11.18
CA LYS A 52 4.22 -8.52 -10.81
C LYS A 52 4.49 -8.38 -9.33
N GLU A 53 4.65 -9.51 -8.65
CA GLU A 53 4.80 -9.59 -7.20
C GLU A 53 5.90 -8.67 -6.64
N TYR A 54 7.02 -8.51 -7.34
CA TYR A 54 8.11 -7.63 -6.91
C TYR A 54 7.78 -6.12 -6.96
N ASN A 55 6.72 -5.73 -7.66
CA ASN A 55 6.20 -4.35 -7.70
C ASN A 55 5.01 -4.15 -6.74
N ILE A 56 4.62 -5.20 -6.00
CA ILE A 56 3.60 -5.14 -4.97
C ILE A 56 4.31 -5.15 -3.62
N HIS A 57 4.14 -4.07 -2.86
CA HIS A 57 4.84 -3.85 -1.61
C HIS A 57 3.89 -4.04 -0.44
N PHE A 58 4.25 -4.94 0.47
CA PHE A 58 3.53 -5.16 1.72
C PHE A 58 3.76 -4.00 2.69
N LEU A 59 2.70 -3.56 3.37
CA LEU A 59 2.77 -2.54 4.40
C LEU A 59 2.49 -3.10 5.79
N THR A 60 1.33 -3.73 5.97
CA THR A 60 0.91 -4.29 7.26
C THR A 60 -0.19 -5.34 7.08
N THR A 61 -0.41 -6.18 8.09
CA THR A 61 -1.51 -7.14 8.15
C THR A 61 -2.16 -7.11 9.52
N SER A 62 -3.47 -7.30 9.58
CA SER A 62 -4.22 -7.44 10.82
C SER A 62 -5.37 -8.42 10.65
N ASN A 63 -5.61 -9.20 11.68
CA ASN A 63 -6.76 -10.09 11.81
C ASN A 63 -7.81 -9.55 12.80
N ILE A 64 -7.60 -8.33 13.32
CA ILE A 64 -8.47 -7.70 14.32
C ILE A 64 -8.96 -6.34 13.81
N ALA A 65 -8.07 -5.57 13.17
CA ALA A 65 -8.39 -4.25 12.67
C ALA A 65 -9.07 -4.35 11.28
N PRO A 66 -10.22 -3.69 11.08
CA PRO A 66 -10.84 -3.58 9.76
C PRO A 66 -10.00 -2.68 8.82
N PRO A 67 -10.16 -2.80 7.49
CA PRO A 67 -9.34 -2.10 6.51
C PRO A 67 -9.26 -0.57 6.70
N LEU A 68 -10.35 0.07 7.15
CA LEU A 68 -10.37 1.52 7.38
C LEU A 68 -9.49 1.92 8.57
N GLU A 69 -9.58 1.21 9.69
CA GLU A 69 -8.74 1.46 10.86
C GLU A 69 -7.26 1.22 10.54
N MET A 70 -6.97 0.17 9.77
CA MET A 70 -5.61 -0.08 9.27
C MET A 70 -5.11 1.07 8.40
N MET A 71 -5.96 1.62 7.52
CA MET A 71 -5.60 2.74 6.66
C MET A 71 -5.35 4.02 7.46
N ASP A 72 -6.18 4.31 8.47
CA ASP A 72 -5.97 5.46 9.37
C ASP A 72 -4.59 5.38 10.05
N GLY A 73 -4.23 4.21 10.58
CA GLY A 73 -2.92 3.99 11.19
C GLY A 73 -1.74 4.13 10.22
N VAL A 74 -1.93 3.84 8.93
CA VAL A 74 -0.92 4.09 7.89
C VAL A 74 -0.78 5.58 7.60
N VAL A 75 -1.90 6.30 7.52
CA VAL A 75 -1.91 7.75 7.25
C VAL A 75 -1.24 8.54 8.38
N GLU A 76 -1.41 8.13 9.63
CA GLU A 76 -0.74 8.75 10.79
C GLU A 76 0.79 8.66 10.76
N GLN A 77 1.36 7.70 10.01
CA GLN A 77 2.81 7.46 9.94
C GLN A 77 3.48 8.13 8.74
N LEU A 78 2.73 8.81 7.86
CA LEU A 78 3.22 9.53 6.68
C LEU A 78 3.57 11.00 6.98
#